data_AF-A0A4V2JTN7-F1
#
_entry.id   AF-A0A4V2JTN7-F1
#
_cell.length_a   1.000
_cell.length_b   1.000
_cell.length_c   1.000
_cell.angle_alpha   90.00
_cell.angle_beta   90.00
_cell.angle_gamma   90.00
#
_symmetry.space_group_name_H-M   'P 1'
#
loop_
_entity.id
_entity.type
_entity.pdbx_description
1 polymer ?
#
loop_
_entity_poly.entity_id
_entity_poly.type
_entity_poly.pdbx_seq_one_letter_code
_entity_poly.pdbx_strand_id
1 'polypeptide(L)'
;AWKKNIEIEISKLILYKDLVEKTREQSKLSTSETKSLQKIMRKLNLNVKSVTDLSEALVKKNESLDVYEKKITDHESRKQFRKKNWMFELFRGRFYRGLFERVESEHVVVVTKI
;
A
#
# COMPACT_ATOMS: atom_id res chain seq x y z
N ALA A 1 -1.70 -16.53 0.46
CA ALA A 1 -2.77 -16.37 -0.55
C ALA A 1 -3.02 -14.89 -0.89
N TRP A 2 -3.30 -14.01 0.08
CA TRP A 2 -3.68 -12.60 -0.17
C TRP A 2 -2.69 -11.76 -0.99
N LYS A 3 -1.40 -11.68 -0.58
CA LYS A 3 -0.39 -10.86 -1.29
C LYS A 3 -0.24 -11.29 -2.76
N LYS A 4 -0.11 -12.60 -3.00
CA LYS A 4 -0.05 -13.18 -4.35
C LYS A 4 -1.27 -12.84 -5.20
N ASN A 5 -2.47 -12.84 -4.63
CA ASN A 5 -3.68 -12.47 -5.37
C ASN A 5 -3.66 -10.98 -5.78
N ILE A 6 -3.16 -10.09 -4.92
CA ILE A 6 -2.99 -8.68 -5.27
C ILE A 6 -1.95 -8.52 -6.38
N GLU A 7 -0.80 -9.20 -6.27
CA GLU A 7 0.25 -9.16 -7.29
C GLU A 7 -0.27 -9.63 -8.64
N ILE A 8 -1.09 -10.69 -8.69
CA ILE A 8 -1.74 -11.17 -9.91
C ILE A 8 -2.66 -10.10 -10.53
N GLU A 9 -3.46 -9.40 -9.72
CA GLU A 9 -4.31 -8.33 -10.24
C GLU A 9 -3.51 -7.11 -10.71
N ILE A 10 -2.42 -6.75 -10.02
CA ILE A 10 -1.50 -5.70 -10.49
C ILE A 10 -0.92 -6.09 -11.85
N SER A 11 -0.44 -7.33 -12.03
CA SER A 11 0.08 -7.78 -13.32
C SER A 11 -0.95 -7.70 -14.45
N LYS A 12 -2.22 -8.07 -14.18
CA LYS A 12 -3.30 -7.94 -15.17
C LYS A 12 -3.58 -6.48 -15.53
N LEU A 13 -3.54 -5.57 -14.56
CA LEU A 13 -3.75 -4.14 -14.77
C LEU A 13 -2.61 -3.52 -15.59
N ILE A 14 -1.36 -3.88 -15.30
CA ILE A 14 -0.18 -3.45 -16.07
C ILE A 14 -0.28 -3.93 -17.52
N LEU A 15 -0.58 -5.21 -17.74
CA LEU A 15 -0.76 -5.75 -19.10
C LEU A 15 -1.85 -5.00 -19.87
N TYR A 16 -2.96 -4.65 -19.21
CA TYR A 16 -4.00 -3.85 -19.86
C TYR A 16 -3.52 -2.43 -20.20
N LYS A 17 -2.81 -1.78 -19.28
CA LYS A 17 -2.27 -0.43 -19.49
C LYS A 17 -1.36 -0.40 -20.72
N ASP A 18 -0.43 -1.36 -20.80
CA ASP A 18 0.50 -1.49 -21.93
C ASP A 18 -0.26 -1.66 -23.26
N LEU A 19 -1.35 -2.44 -23.27
CA LEU A 19 -2.18 -2.61 -24.46
C LEU A 19 -2.86 -1.30 -24.89
N VAL A 20 -3.38 -0.53 -23.94
CA VAL A 20 -4.04 0.75 -24.23
C VAL A 20 -3.04 1.78 -24.72
N GLU A 21 -1.86 1.88 -24.10
CA GLU A 21 -0.78 2.79 -24.51
C GLU A 21 -0.31 2.47 -25.92
N LYS A 22 -0.03 1.19 -26.21
CA LYS A 22 0.27 0.69 -27.56
C LYS A 22 -0.81 1.08 -28.58
N THR A 23 -2.08 0.98 -28.21
CA THR A 23 -3.20 1.35 -29.10
C THR A 23 -3.21 2.85 -29.39
N ARG A 24 -2.98 3.66 -28.36
CA ARG A 24 -2.95 5.13 -28.45
C ARG A 24 -1.79 5.62 -29.31
N GLU A 25 -0.64 4.95 -29.22
CA GLU A 25 0.55 5.19 -30.06
C GLU A 25 0.40 4.64 -31.50
N GLN A 26 -0.77 4.10 -31.85
CA GLN A 26 -1.05 3.48 -33.16
C GLN A 26 -0.11 2.33 -33.53
N SER A 27 0.50 1.68 -32.52
CA SER A 27 1.31 0.49 -32.76
C SER A 27 0.43 -0.68 -33.24
N LYS A 28 1.02 -1.56 -34.05
CA LYS A 28 0.30 -2.69 -34.62
C LYS A 28 0.03 -3.75 -33.54
N LEU A 29 -1.22 -3.83 -33.09
CA LEU A 29 -1.67 -4.89 -32.18
C LEU A 29 -1.92 -6.19 -32.95
N SER A 30 -1.66 -7.31 -32.28
CA SER A 30 -2.07 -8.62 -32.78
C SER A 30 -3.60 -8.79 -32.73
N THR A 31 -4.12 -9.77 -33.45
CA THR A 31 -5.55 -10.12 -33.46
C THR A 31 -6.06 -10.64 -32.11
N SER A 32 -5.20 -11.19 -31.25
CA SER A 32 -5.58 -11.61 -29.90
C SER A 32 -5.67 -10.42 -28.94
N GLU A 33 -4.70 -9.51 -29.00
CA GLU A 33 -4.65 -8.28 -28.20
C GLU A 33 -5.81 -7.32 -28.51
N THR A 34 -6.17 -7.17 -29.78
CA THR A 34 -7.33 -6.36 -30.17
C THR A 34 -8.64 -6.93 -29.61
N LYS A 35 -8.81 -8.25 -29.60
CA LYS A 35 -9.98 -8.92 -28.99
C LYS A 35 -10.03 -8.72 -27.47
N SER A 36 -8.90 -8.85 -26.78
CA SER A 36 -8.85 -8.66 -25.33
C SER A 36 -9.14 -7.20 -24.95
N LEU A 37 -8.55 -6.24 -25.66
CA LEU A 37 -8.80 -4.81 -25.48
C LEU A 37 -10.28 -4.46 -25.71
N GLN A 38 -10.88 -4.95 -26.80
CA GLN A 38 -12.32 -4.75 -27.06
C GLN A 38 -13.18 -5.30 -25.94
N LYS A 39 -12.87 -6.48 -25.41
CA LYS A 39 -13.62 -7.08 -24.29
C LYS A 39 -13.57 -6.20 -23.04
N ILE A 40 -12.43 -5.59 -22.76
CA ILE A 40 -12.25 -4.75 -21.57
C ILE A 40 -12.91 -3.37 -21.77
N MET A 41 -12.73 -2.75 -22.94
CA MET A 41 -13.38 -1.47 -23.26
C MET A 41 -14.91 -1.59 -23.22
N ARG A 42 -15.47 -2.70 -23.71
CA ARG A 42 -16.91 -3.00 -23.56
C ARG A 42 -17.36 -3.08 -22.11
N LYS A 43 -16.57 -3.69 -21.22
CA LYS A 43 -16.87 -3.71 -19.77
C LYS A 43 -16.86 -2.32 -19.14
N LEU A 44 -16.06 -1.41 -19.69
CA LEU A 44 -15.97 -0.02 -19.25
C LEU A 44 -17.01 0.89 -19.94
N ASN A 45 -17.79 0.37 -20.89
CA ASN A 45 -18.68 1.13 -21.77
C ASN A 45 -17.94 2.25 -22.56
N LEU A 46 -16.71 1.98 -22.99
CA LEU A 46 -15.84 2.90 -23.69
C LEU A 46 -15.55 2.44 -25.12
N ASN A 47 -15.28 3.38 -26.04
CA ASN A 47 -14.95 3.08 -27.42
C ASN A 47 -13.44 2.96 -27.65
N VAL A 48 -12.98 1.82 -28.17
CA VAL A 48 -11.57 1.56 -28.49
C VAL A 48 -10.99 2.55 -29.52
N LYS A 49 -11.83 3.07 -30.44
CA LYS A 49 -11.37 3.95 -31.52
C LYS A 49 -11.18 5.40 -31.07
N SER A 50 -11.78 5.79 -29.94
CA SER A 50 -11.79 7.16 -29.46
C SER A 50 -10.59 7.43 -28.57
N VAL A 51 -9.74 8.39 -28.94
CA VAL A 51 -8.53 8.73 -28.17
C VAL A 51 -8.87 9.25 -26.76
N THR A 52 -10.01 9.95 -26.62
CA THR A 52 -10.50 10.42 -25.32
C THR A 52 -10.86 9.25 -24.41
N ASP A 53 -11.59 8.27 -24.94
CA ASP A 53 -12.03 7.09 -24.21
C ASP A 53 -10.85 6.19 -23.83
N LEU A 54 -9.83 6.08 -24.71
CA LEU A 54 -8.57 5.41 -24.38
C LEU A 54 -7.87 6.10 -23.20
N SER A 55 -7.87 7.43 -23.17
CA SER A 55 -7.27 8.22 -22.08
C SER A 55 -8.05 8.05 -20.78
N GLU A 56 -9.39 8.06 -20.83
CA GLU A 56 -10.25 7.79 -19.68
C GLU A 56 -10.04 6.38 -19.13
N ALA A 57 -9.92 5.39 -20.01
CA ALA A 57 -9.64 4.01 -19.62
C ALA A 57 -8.28 3.87 -18.91
N LEU A 58 -7.26 4.60 -19.36
CA LEU A 58 -5.95 4.64 -18.69
C LEU A 58 -6.07 5.23 -17.28
N VAL A 59 -6.78 6.35 -17.12
CA VAL A 59 -6.97 6.99 -15.81
C VAL A 59 -7.66 6.03 -14.83
N LYS A 60 -8.79 5.44 -15.22
CA LYS A 60 -9.54 4.48 -14.36
C LYS A 60 -8.68 3.30 -13.90
N LYS A 61 -7.73 2.86 -14.74
CA LYS A 61 -6.86 1.72 -14.40
C LYS A 61 -5.66 2.13 -13.57
N ASN A 62 -5.10 3.31 -13.79
CA ASN A 62 -4.08 3.87 -12.93
C ASN A 62 -4.63 4.07 -11.51
N GLU A 63 -5.85 4.59 -11.36
CA GLU A 63 -6.54 4.68 -10.07
C GLU A 63 -6.68 3.31 -9.39
N SER A 64 -7.11 2.29 -10.15
CA SER A 64 -7.21 0.93 -9.63
C SER A 64 -5.85 0.37 -9.21
N LEU A 65 -4.78 0.70 -9.94
CA LEU A 65 -3.42 0.22 -9.68
C LEU A 65 -2.89 0.85 -8.38
N ASP A 66 -3.03 2.17 -8.21
CA ASP A 66 -2.65 2.90 -6.99
C ASP A 66 -3.30 2.31 -5.74
N VAL A 67 -4.59 1.94 -5.82
CA VAL A 67 -5.30 1.28 -4.72
C VAL A 67 -4.64 -0.04 -4.32
N TYR A 68 -4.18 -0.85 -5.28
CA TYR A 68 -3.53 -2.12 -4.99
C TYR A 68 -2.10 -1.94 -4.47
N GLU A 69 -1.34 -1.00 -5.02
CA GLU A 69 0.00 -0.65 -4.50
C GLU A 69 -0.10 -0.14 -3.06
N LYS A 70 -1.03 0.78 -2.78
CA LYS A 70 -1.27 1.30 -1.44
C LYS A 70 -1.64 0.18 -0.45
N LYS A 71 -2.45 -0.81 -0.87
CA LYS A 71 -2.77 -1.97 -0.01
C LYS A 71 -1.51 -2.75 0.41
N ILE A 72 -0.56 -2.93 -0.49
CA ILE A 72 0.72 -3.61 -0.18
C ILE A 72 1.53 -2.76 0.78
N THR A 73 1.74 -1.48 0.43
CA THR A 73 2.55 -0.53 1.22
C THR A 73 2.02 -0.36 2.64
N ASP A 74 0.70 -0.22 2.79
CA ASP A 74 0.03 -0.13 4.09
C ASP A 74 0.23 -1.39 4.92
N HIS A 75 0.10 -2.56 4.29
CA HIS A 75 0.28 -3.84 4.98
C HIS A 75 1.70 -3.99 5.52
N GLU A 76 2.70 -3.65 4.70
CA GLU A 76 4.11 -3.71 5.08
C GLU A 76 4.44 -2.68 6.16
N SER A 77 3.92 -1.47 6.05
CA SER A 77 4.05 -0.41 7.06
C SER A 77 3.49 -0.83 8.42
N ARG A 78 2.27 -1.40 8.45
CA ARG A 78 1.66 -1.94 9.69
C ARG A 78 2.48 -3.08 10.27
N LYS A 79 3.07 -3.95 9.43
CA LYS A 79 3.94 -5.04 9.90
C LYS A 79 5.20 -4.49 10.56
N GLN A 80 5.83 -3.46 9.98
CA GLN A 80 7.01 -2.82 10.58
C GLN A 80 6.67 -2.07 11.86
N PHE A 81 5.55 -1.34 11.88
CA PHE A 81 5.06 -0.66 13.07
C PHE A 81 4.86 -1.64 14.23
N ARG A 82 4.20 -2.77 14.00
CA ARG A 82 4.00 -3.79 15.05
C ARG A 82 5.32 -4.30 15.63
N LYS A 83 6.35 -4.53 14.80
CA LYS A 83 7.69 -4.95 15.27
C LYS A 83 8.34 -3.88 16.15
N LYS A 84 8.34 -2.63 15.70
CA LYS A 84 8.93 -1.51 16.45
C LYS A 84 8.17 -1.25 17.75
N ASN A 85 6.85 -1.24 17.69
CA ASN A 85 5.98 -1.00 18.83
C ASN A 85 6.14 -2.09 19.90
N TRP A 86 6.30 -3.35 19.49
CA TRP A 86 6.57 -4.44 20.42
C TRP A 86 7.84 -4.21 21.24
N MET A 87 8.94 -3.81 20.59
CA MET A 87 10.18 -3.50 21.30
C MET A 87 10.04 -2.28 22.21
N PHE A 88 9.38 -1.23 21.71
CA PHE A 88 9.12 0.00 22.47
C PHE A 88 8.33 -0.29 23.76
N GLU A 89 7.23 -1.03 23.66
CA GLU A 89 6.38 -1.36 24.81
C GLU A 89 7.09 -2.26 25.83
N LEU A 90 7.92 -3.20 25.36
CA LEU A 90 8.76 -4.01 26.25
C LEU A 90 9.75 -3.16 27.04
N PHE A 91 10.46 -2.26 26.36
CA PHE A 91 11.42 -1.38 27.01
C PHE A 91 10.72 -0.42 27.98
N ARG A 92 9.60 0.18 27.55
CA ARG A 92 8.75 1.06 28.37
C ARG A 92 8.32 0.36 29.66
N GLY A 93 7.81 -0.87 29.55
CA GLY A 93 7.38 -1.65 30.71
C GLY A 93 8.53 -2.07 31.64
N ARG A 94 9.76 -2.27 31.12
CA ARG A 94 10.94 -2.51 31.97
C ARG A 94 11.38 -1.24 32.69
N PHE A 95 11.44 -0.11 31.97
CA PHE A 95 11.83 1.18 32.51
C PHE A 95 10.94 1.59 33.69
N TYR A 96 9.62 1.58 33.52
CA TYR A 96 8.71 1.96 34.60
C TYR A 96 8.75 0.99 35.78
N ARG A 97 8.94 -0.32 35.56
CA ARG A 97 9.11 -1.27 36.67
C ARG A 97 10.38 -0.98 37.49
N GLY A 98 11.50 -0.68 36.82
CA GLY A 98 12.75 -0.33 37.49
C GLY A 98 12.67 0.95 38.32
N LEU A 99 11.77 1.89 37.98
CA LEU A 99 11.52 3.08 38.81
C LEU A 99 10.80 2.75 40.14
N PHE A 100 10.03 1.66 40.20
CA PHE A 100 9.33 1.21 41.41
C PHE A 100 10.12 0.18 42.21
N GLU A 101 11.19 -0.41 41.66
CA GLU A 101 12.16 -1.19 42.43
C GLU A 101 12.88 -0.23 43.40
N ARG A 102 12.40 -0.27 44.66
CA ARG A 102 12.74 0.60 45.79
C ARG A 102 14.18 1.13 45.75
N VAL A 103 14.31 2.42 45.48
CA VAL A 103 15.35 3.24 46.10
C VAL A 103 14.82 3.60 47.49
N GLU A 104 15.28 2.90 48.53
CA GLU A 104 15.10 3.39 49.90
C GLU A 104 15.83 4.72 50.00
N SER A 105 15.06 5.81 49.98
CA SER A 105 15.59 7.14 50.26
C SER A 105 15.47 7.36 51.76
N GLU A 106 16.60 7.32 52.46
CA GLU A 106 16.67 7.81 53.84
C GLU A 106 16.32 9.31 53.82
N HIS A 107 15.11 9.65 54.26
CA HIS A 107 14.70 11.03 54.50
C HIS A 107 15.46 11.56 55.72
N VAL A 108 16.65 12.13 55.51
CA VAL A 108 17.40 12.80 56.58
C VAL A 108 16.82 14.22 56.76
N VAL A 109 15.90 14.37 57.69
CA VAL A 109 15.41 15.69 58.12
C VAL A 109 16.41 16.29 59.09
N VAL A 110 17.16 17.31 58.65
CA VAL A 110 18.05 18.06 59.53
C VAL A 110 17.20 18.99 60.39
N VAL A 111 16.89 18.57 61.62
CA VAL A 111 16.20 19.41 62.61
C VAL A 111 17.21 20.41 63.17
N THR A 112 17.18 21.64 62.68
CA THR A 112 17.87 22.76 63.33
C THR A 112 17.00 23.25 64.48
N LYS A 113 17.47 23.08 65.72
CA LYS A 113 16.85 23.71 66.89
C LYS A 113 17.27 25.19 66.90
N ILE A 114 16.27 26.08 66.86
CA ILE A 114 16.39 27.53 67.10
C ILE A 114 16.48 27.77 68.61
#